data_AF-A0A329R917-F1
#
_entry.id   AF-A0A329R917-F1
#
_cell.length_a   1.000
_cell.length_b   1.000
_cell.length_c   1.000
_cell.angle_alpha   90.00
_cell.angle_beta   90.00
_cell.angle_gamma   90.00
#
_symmetry.space_group_name_H-M   'P 1'
#
loop_
_entity.id
_entity.type
_entity.pdbx_description
1 polymer ?
#
loop_
_entity_poly.entity_id
_entity_poly.type
_entity_poly.pdbx_seq_one_letter_code
_entity_poly.pdbx_strand_id
1 'polypeptide(L)'
;MDTDSAYIAFSCENTFNVCIKSELRDHFKQHKYDWFPRNYSDEVAKFDRRTPGLFKGEWSGDAMVSLSSKNYICYLPDESYKEKVSAKGVQQGRDRNKDVLNSNGSRLLFVIVSHAKY
;
A
#
# COMPACT_ATOMS: atom_id res chain seq x y z
N MET A 1 8.03 -11.82 6.06
CA MET A 1 7.43 -11.20 4.87
C MET A 1 5.92 -11.38 4.98
N ASP A 2 5.13 -10.30 4.90
CA ASP A 2 3.67 -10.44 4.74
C ASP A 2 3.41 -11.14 3.40
N THR A 3 2.57 -12.18 3.43
CA THR A 3 2.40 -13.10 2.29
C THR A 3 1.29 -12.65 1.33
N ASP A 4 0.67 -11.51 1.62
CA ASP A 4 -0.52 -11.00 0.94
C ASP A 4 -0.41 -9.50 0.63
N SER A 5 0.76 -8.88 0.82
CA SER A 5 0.96 -7.46 0.57
C SER A 5 2.39 -7.11 0.14
N ALA A 6 2.49 -6.06 -0.67
CA ALA A 6 3.72 -5.47 -1.17
C ALA A 6 3.74 -3.98 -0.79
N TYR A 7 4.91 -3.52 -0.34
CA TYR A 7 5.17 -2.13 0.02
C TYR A 7 6.01 -1.48 -1.08
N ILE A 8 5.52 -0.38 -1.66
CA ILE A 8 6.16 0.26 -2.80
C ILE A 8 6.26 1.76 -2.55
N ALA A 9 7.48 2.31 -2.58
CA ALA A 9 7.71 3.75 -2.61
C ALA A 9 7.82 4.23 -4.06
N PHE A 10 7.22 5.39 -4.35
CA PHE A 10 7.39 6.08 -5.63
C PHE A 10 8.25 7.31 -5.43
N SER A 11 9.18 7.53 -6.35
CA SER A 11 9.95 8.78 -6.43
C SER A 11 9.20 9.90 -7.17
N CYS A 12 8.07 9.56 -7.79
CA CYS A 12 7.25 10.46 -8.60
C CYS A 12 5.89 10.69 -7.91
N GLU A 13 5.42 11.94 -7.85
CA GLU A 13 4.07 12.28 -7.34
C GLU A 13 2.97 11.62 -8.18
N ASN A 14 3.21 11.51 -9.50
CA ASN A 14 2.32 10.82 -10.41
C ASN A 14 2.70 9.35 -10.55
N THR A 15 1.88 8.49 -9.94
CA THR A 15 1.68 7.02 -10.06
C THR A 15 2.55 6.18 -11.01
N PHE A 16 2.55 4.86 -10.76
CA PHE A 16 3.18 3.75 -11.53
C PHE A 16 3.48 4.04 -13.02
N ASN A 17 2.55 4.65 -13.76
CA ASN A 17 2.66 5.02 -15.17
C ASN A 17 3.92 5.84 -15.53
N VAL A 18 4.31 6.81 -14.69
CA VAL A 18 5.47 7.69 -14.98
C VAL A 18 6.77 6.99 -14.60
N CYS A 19 6.75 6.27 -13.49
CA CYS A 19 7.90 5.55 -12.96
C CYS A 19 8.22 4.24 -13.72
N ILE A 20 7.44 3.84 -14.74
CA ILE A 20 7.77 2.73 -15.64
C ILE A 20 8.86 3.13 -16.63
N LYS A 21 9.93 2.32 -16.65
CA LYS A 21 11.02 2.41 -17.63
C LYS A 21 10.49 2.46 -19.06
N SER A 22 11.05 3.34 -19.88
CA SER A 22 10.60 3.61 -21.26
C SER A 22 10.37 2.34 -22.07
N GLU A 23 11.31 1.41 -22.02
CA GLU A 23 11.35 0.15 -22.75
C GLU A 23 10.31 -0.88 -22.28
N LEU A 24 9.73 -0.70 -21.08
CA LEU A 24 8.71 -1.58 -20.53
C LEU A 24 7.28 -1.01 -20.65
N ARG A 25 7.13 0.20 -21.18
CA ARG A 25 5.82 0.88 -21.24
C ARG A 25 4.80 0.13 -22.10
N ASP A 26 5.24 -0.41 -23.23
CA ASP A 26 4.33 -1.12 -24.14
C ASP A 26 3.91 -2.46 -23.57
N HIS A 27 4.86 -3.21 -23.00
CA HIS A 27 4.56 -4.43 -22.24
C HIS A 27 3.59 -4.15 -21.09
N PHE A 28 3.82 -3.08 -20.31
CA PHE A 28 2.91 -2.69 -19.24
C PHE A 28 1.51 -2.36 -19.76
N LYS A 29 1.38 -1.57 -20.83
CA LYS A 29 0.06 -1.24 -21.40
C LYS A 29 -0.71 -2.49 -21.84
N GLN A 30 -0.02 -3.47 -22.40
CA GLN A 30 -0.63 -4.72 -22.87
C GLN A 30 -1.07 -5.62 -21.70
N HIS A 31 -0.28 -5.68 -20.62
CA HIS A 31 -0.47 -6.66 -19.55
C HIS A 31 -0.97 -6.10 -18.22
N LYS A 32 -1.17 -4.78 -18.07
CA LYS A 32 -1.53 -4.17 -16.78
C LYS A 32 -2.79 -4.77 -16.15
N TYR A 33 -3.77 -5.18 -16.94
CA TYR A 33 -5.03 -5.73 -16.42
C TYR A 33 -4.95 -7.21 -16.04
N ASP A 34 -3.84 -7.89 -16.36
CA ASP A 34 -3.55 -9.25 -15.86
C ASP A 34 -3.21 -9.20 -14.36
N TRP A 35 -2.75 -8.04 -13.88
CA TRP A 35 -2.23 -7.85 -12.53
C TRP A 35 -3.04 -6.84 -11.71
N PHE A 36 -3.64 -5.83 -12.36
CA PHE A 36 -4.36 -4.73 -11.71
C PHE A 36 -5.84 -4.67 -12.12
N PRO A 37 -6.73 -4.16 -11.26
CA PRO A 37 -8.14 -3.99 -11.61
C PRO A 37 -8.35 -3.03 -12.79
N ARG A 38 -9.32 -3.36 -13.64
CA ARG A 38 -9.75 -2.50 -14.75
C ARG A 38 -10.54 -1.31 -14.23
N ASN A 39 -10.34 -0.14 -14.84
CA ASN A 39 -10.88 1.13 -14.37
C ASN A 39 -11.69 1.92 -15.43
N TYR A 40 -12.12 1.29 -16.53
CA TYR A 40 -12.89 1.97 -17.58
C TYR A 40 -14.40 2.04 -17.30
N SER A 41 -14.89 1.34 -16.28
CA SER A 41 -16.29 1.39 -15.82
C SER A 41 -16.34 1.07 -14.32
N ASP A 42 -17.22 1.77 -13.60
CA ASP A 42 -17.43 1.57 -12.16
C ASP A 42 -17.91 0.16 -11.82
N GLU A 43 -18.71 -0.46 -12.70
CA GLU A 43 -19.21 -1.82 -12.52
C GLU A 43 -18.07 -2.84 -12.57
N VAL A 44 -17.18 -2.68 -13.56
CA VAL A 44 -16.02 -3.55 -13.73
C VAL A 44 -15.01 -3.31 -12.60
N ALA A 45 -14.79 -2.07 -12.20
CA ALA A 45 -13.92 -1.75 -11.07
C ALA A 45 -14.43 -2.37 -9.75
N LYS A 46 -15.74 -2.34 -9.50
CA LYS A 46 -16.36 -2.99 -8.33
C LYS A 46 -16.21 -4.51 -8.38
N PHE A 47 -16.36 -5.11 -9.56
CA PHE A 47 -16.16 -6.54 -9.76
C PHE A 47 -14.70 -6.95 -9.54
N ASP A 48 -13.76 -6.28 -10.20
CA ASP A 48 -12.32 -6.56 -10.11
C ASP A 48 -11.78 -6.34 -8.69
N ARG A 49 -12.38 -5.42 -7.92
CA ARG A 49 -12.09 -5.27 -6.48
C ARG A 49 -12.40 -6.55 -5.68
N ARG A 50 -13.30 -7.41 -6.15
CA ARG A 50 -13.62 -8.71 -5.54
C ARG A 50 -12.91 -9.89 -6.20
N THR A 51 -12.34 -9.71 -7.39
CA THR A 51 -11.59 -10.75 -8.11
C THR A 51 -10.31 -11.13 -7.35
N PRO A 52 -10.15 -12.38 -6.90
CA PRO A 52 -8.88 -12.88 -6.35
C PRO A 52 -7.80 -12.86 -7.43
N GLY A 53 -6.52 -12.79 -7.06
CA GLY A 53 -5.45 -12.71 -8.06
C GLY A 53 -4.91 -11.31 -8.31
N LEU A 54 -5.78 -10.29 -8.25
CA LEU A 54 -5.42 -8.92 -8.61
C LEU A 54 -4.79 -8.15 -7.44
N PHE A 55 -3.76 -7.39 -7.78
CA PHE A 55 -3.11 -6.42 -6.89
C PHE A 55 -3.98 -5.19 -6.74
N LYS A 56 -4.34 -4.88 -5.49
CA LYS A 56 -5.24 -3.78 -5.14
C LYS A 56 -4.52 -2.83 -4.20
N GLY A 57 -4.62 -1.53 -4.46
CA GLY A 57 -4.18 -0.53 -3.50
C GLY A 57 -4.99 -0.67 -2.21
N GLU A 58 -4.31 -0.95 -1.10
CA GLU A 58 -4.94 -1.09 0.21
C GLU A 58 -4.82 0.21 1.00
N TRP A 59 -3.68 0.88 0.89
CA TRP A 59 -3.41 2.15 1.56
C TRP A 59 -2.33 2.93 0.81
N SER A 60 -2.40 4.26 0.82
CA SER A 60 -1.37 5.15 0.26
C SER A 60 -1.16 6.35 1.17
N GLY A 61 0.08 6.80 1.31
CA GLY A 61 0.39 8.05 2.00
C GLY A 61 1.88 8.36 2.07
N ASP A 62 2.20 9.52 2.63
CA ASP A 62 3.50 10.18 2.45
C ASP A 62 4.57 9.76 3.45
N ALA A 63 4.14 9.02 4.47
CA ALA A 63 4.83 8.38 5.58
C ALA A 63 4.90 6.84 5.54
N MET A 64 6.06 6.17 5.64
CA MET A 64 6.14 4.85 6.29
C MET A 64 7.44 4.69 7.07
N VAL A 65 7.30 4.22 8.31
CA VAL A 65 8.41 3.74 9.15
C VAL A 65 8.16 2.30 9.51
N SER A 66 9.13 1.43 9.24
CA SER A 66 9.04 0.00 9.49
C SER A 66 10.24 -0.49 10.28
N LEU A 67 9.98 -1.20 11.38
CA LEU A 67 10.99 -1.94 12.12
C LEU A 67 11.15 -3.37 11.58
N SER A 68 10.06 -3.94 11.07
CA SER A 68 10.04 -5.26 10.45
C SER A 68 8.90 -5.36 9.45
N SER A 69 8.91 -6.41 8.61
CA SER A 69 7.86 -6.64 7.60
C SER A 69 6.41 -6.74 8.15
N LYS A 70 6.22 -6.78 9.47
CA LYS A 70 4.91 -6.85 10.14
C LYS A 70 4.72 -5.80 11.23
N ASN A 71 5.71 -4.93 11.43
CA ASN A 71 5.72 -3.84 12.40
C ASN A 71 6.05 -2.54 11.66
N TYR A 72 5.02 -1.76 11.36
CA TYR A 72 5.15 -0.51 10.63
C TYR A 72 4.04 0.48 10.98
N ILE A 73 4.34 1.75 10.76
CA ILE A 73 3.38 2.84 10.75
C ILE A 73 3.44 3.52 9.39
N CYS A 74 2.29 3.78 8.79
CA CYS A 74 2.18 4.65 7.64
C CYS A 74 1.28 5.83 7.98
N TYR A 75 1.60 7.02 7.48
CA TYR A 75 0.86 8.23 7.83
C TYR A 75 0.84 9.28 6.71
N LEU A 76 -0.15 10.17 6.75
CA LEU A 76 -0.21 11.40 5.95
C LEU A 76 0.16 12.57 6.90
N PRO A 77 1.27 13.29 6.67
CA PRO A 77 1.67 14.43 7.48
C PRO A 77 0.70 15.61 7.35
N ASP A 78 -0.06 15.66 6.26
CA ASP A 78 -0.87 16.81 5.87
C ASP A 78 -2.34 16.37 5.86
N GLU A 79 -3.14 16.99 6.73
CA GLU A 79 -4.59 16.81 6.93
C GLU A 79 -5.02 15.50 7.65
N SER A 80 -5.49 15.67 8.90
CA SER A 80 -6.21 14.71 9.75
C SER A 80 -5.44 13.57 10.45
N TYR A 81 -4.10 13.45 10.33
CA TYR A 81 -3.32 12.38 10.98
C TYR A 81 -3.95 10.98 10.76
N LYS A 82 -4.28 10.66 9.51
CA LYS A 82 -4.70 9.29 9.16
C LYS A 82 -3.48 8.38 9.18
N GLU A 83 -3.34 7.61 10.26
CA GLU A 83 -2.30 6.61 10.42
C GLU A 83 -2.83 5.19 10.19
N LYS A 84 -1.99 4.33 9.61
CA LYS A 84 -2.17 2.88 9.57
C LYS A 84 -1.02 2.24 10.34
N VAL A 85 -1.35 1.59 11.46
CA VAL A 85 -0.38 0.89 12.29
C VAL A 85 -0.56 -0.61 12.14
N SER A 86 0.54 -1.32 11.92
CA SER A 86 0.62 -2.77 12.04
C SER A 86 1.66 -3.08 13.11
N ALA A 87 1.27 -3.82 14.14
CA ALA A 87 2.11 -4.17 15.27
C ALA A 87 2.01 -5.68 15.58
N LYS A 88 2.09 -6.54 14.55
CA LYS A 88 1.82 -7.98 14.75
C LYS A 88 2.81 -8.59 15.73
N GLY A 89 2.29 -9.34 16.69
CA GLY A 89 3.08 -9.96 17.76
C GLY A 89 3.31 -9.05 18.96
N VAL A 90 2.90 -7.78 18.91
CA VAL A 90 2.88 -6.87 20.07
C VAL A 90 1.52 -6.95 20.75
N GLN A 91 1.50 -7.23 22.05
CA GLN A 91 0.26 -7.21 22.83
C GLN A 91 -0.09 -5.77 23.20
N GLN A 92 -1.06 -5.17 22.49
CA GLN A 92 -1.47 -3.76 22.67
C GLN A 92 -2.68 -3.58 23.64
N GLY A 93 -3.16 -4.66 24.27
CA GLY A 93 -4.32 -4.63 25.16
C GLY A 93 -4.01 -4.14 26.58
N ARG A 94 -4.95 -3.38 27.17
CA ARG A 94 -4.90 -2.81 28.54
C ARG A 94 -3.71 -1.85 28.77
N ASP A 95 -3.59 -0.83 27.93
CA ASP A 95 -2.56 0.24 28.02
C ASP A 95 -1.10 -0.23 27.90
N ARG A 96 -0.86 -1.50 27.58
CA ARG A 96 0.49 -2.04 27.39
C ARG A 96 0.96 -1.80 25.96
N ASN A 97 2.20 -1.34 25.81
CA ASN A 97 2.93 -1.25 24.54
C ASN A 97 2.22 -0.49 23.42
N LYS A 98 1.31 0.43 23.77
CA LYS A 98 0.58 1.26 22.80
C LYS A 98 1.50 2.24 22.07
N ASP A 99 2.55 2.70 22.77
CA ASP A 99 3.44 3.76 22.29
C ASP A 99 4.67 3.23 21.54
N VAL A 100 4.78 1.90 21.37
CA VAL A 100 5.95 1.25 20.73
C VAL A 100 6.08 1.64 19.24
N LEU A 101 4.96 1.97 18.58
CA LEU A 101 4.92 2.44 17.20
C LEU A 101 4.02 3.68 17.13
N ASN A 102 4.61 4.86 17.16
CA ASN A 102 3.90 6.14 17.03
C ASN A 102 4.52 7.03 15.94
N SER A 103 3.76 8.03 15.51
CA SER A 103 4.05 8.89 14.36
C SER A 103 5.13 9.96 14.57
N ASN A 104 5.82 9.98 15.72
CA ASN A 104 6.82 11.01 16.06
C ASN A 104 8.17 10.87 15.31
N GLY A 105 8.24 10.10 14.22
CA GLY A 105 9.49 9.84 13.49
C GLY A 105 9.35 9.77 11.97
N SER A 106 10.07 10.68 11.29
CA SER A 106 10.65 10.61 9.93
C SER A 106 9.76 10.33 8.69
N ARG A 107 9.93 11.19 7.67
CA ARG A 107 9.22 11.25 6.37
C ARG A 107 9.81 10.34 5.28
N LEU A 108 8.96 9.57 4.57
CA LEU A 108 9.14 8.83 3.31
C LEU A 108 7.76 8.35 2.76
N LEU A 109 7.45 8.56 1.48
CA LEU A 109 6.14 8.24 0.82
C LEU A 109 6.04 6.78 0.36
N PHE A 110 4.95 6.08 0.72
CA PHE A 110 4.71 4.66 0.38
C PHE A 110 3.25 4.31 0.07
N VAL A 111 3.08 3.30 -0.80
CA VAL A 111 1.81 2.66 -1.14
C VAL A 111 1.87 1.18 -0.75
N ILE A 112 0.85 0.72 -0.02
CA ILE A 112 0.62 -0.69 0.30
C ILE A 112 -0.34 -1.27 -0.72
N VAL A 113 0.09 -2.33 -1.39
CA VAL A 113 -0.70 -3.07 -2.36
C VAL A 113 -0.93 -4.47 -1.80
N SER A 114 -2.18 -4.90 -1.67
CA SER A 114 -2.53 -6.24 -1.18
C SER A 114 -3.10 -7.11 -2.29
N HIS A 115 -2.82 -8.41 -2.18
CA HIS A 115 -3.47 -9.46 -2.94
C HIS A 115 -4.72 -9.90 -2.18
N ALA A 116 -5.90 -9.77 -2.78
CA ALA A 116 -7.12 -10.24 -2.14
C ALA A 116 -7.09 -11.77 -2.02
N LYS A 117 -7.02 -12.26 -0.78
CA LYS A 117 -7.32 -13.66 -0.45
C LYS A 117 -8.79 -13.76 -0.04
N TYR A 118 -9.39 -14.88 -0.44
CA TYR A 118 -10.81 -15.25 -0.30
C TYR A 118 -11.40 -14.97 1.08
#